data_AF-A0A2V5LSY5-F1
#
_entry.id   AF-A0A2V5LSY5-F1
#
_cell.length_a   1.000
_cell.length_b   1.000
_cell.length_c   1.000
_cell.angle_alpha   90.00
_cell.angle_beta   90.00
_cell.angle_gamma   90.00
#
_symmetry.space_group_name_H-M   'P 1'
#
loop_
_entity.id
_entity.type
_entity.pdbx_description
1 polymer ?
#
loop_
_entity_poly.entity_id
_entity_poly.type
_entity_poly.pdbx_seq_one_letter_code
_entity_poly.pdbx_strand_id
1 'polypeptide(L)'
;MMPDDQGMSEEWIVRVHGKEYGPANLDTLREWKAEGRLLPANDARRANVDLWITAGEIPELFSVTPSVEAVTQLTEPPVQVSRRSFNQILAETFQIYRKGFFQFLGLVLLVLLPSICSQLITAFVQPPQGSNVDVRSVLAAGFAFLTFIVSIVLWPVYIGGIQILTAEIARGQRPGLIVVLNRAVRFWPRIAALCIFVYSVFFLLMVFGFVIGAIALAGGSSLLLIFFALALLILQVWMFGRFFVNVLFWQQFTVLENAGFIDALRDSRNLARSGRDLPWFQRPLWRGALIASLWFAFVLAVRLGPEWATLRNYFVQLVTTQDPQTLLQQLTEAQQARGFDLLAFTLGILEKVLQPLLGIAFVVLYLDSTTQLPSHVKPVIGAAERDTVR
;
A
#
# COMPACT_ATOMS: atom_id res chain seq x y z
N MET A 1 44.39 47.91 -48.54
CA MET A 1 43.10 48.47 -49.00
C MET A 1 42.18 47.27 -49.20
N MET A 2 41.27 47.03 -48.26
CA MET A 2 40.05 46.21 -48.44
C MET A 2 39.11 46.93 -49.43
N PRO A 3 38.28 46.18 -50.17
CA PRO A 3 36.89 45.87 -49.76
C PRO A 3 36.49 44.44 -50.17
N ASP A 4 35.37 43.83 -49.82
CA ASP A 4 34.34 43.98 -48.78
C ASP A 4 33.61 42.63 -48.87
N ASP A 5 33.92 41.70 -47.97
CA ASP A 5 33.14 40.47 -47.85
C ASP A 5 31.81 40.84 -47.19
N GLN A 6 30.76 40.95 -48.00
CA GLN A 6 29.38 40.95 -47.55
C GLN A 6 29.05 39.59 -46.92
N GLY A 7 29.48 39.41 -45.67
CA GLY A 7 28.96 38.38 -44.81
C GLY A 7 27.46 38.57 -44.68
N MET A 8 26.70 37.63 -45.23
CA MET A 8 25.26 37.46 -44.98
C MET A 8 25.08 37.27 -43.48
N SER A 9 24.99 38.36 -42.72
CA SER A 9 24.78 38.33 -41.28
C SER A 9 23.44 37.65 -41.02
N GLU A 10 23.47 36.48 -40.39
CA GLU A 10 22.26 35.75 -40.01
C GLU A 10 21.45 36.63 -39.04
N GLU A 11 20.39 37.25 -39.56
CA GLU A 11 19.48 38.09 -38.79
C GLU A 11 18.37 37.23 -38.16
N TRP A 12 18.05 37.53 -36.90
CA TRP A 12 17.12 36.76 -36.08
C TRP A 12 16.00 37.63 -35.54
N ILE A 13 14.81 37.03 -35.41
CA ILE A 13 13.64 37.62 -34.76
C ILE A 13 13.34 36.79 -33.51
N VAL A 14 13.31 37.45 -32.35
CA VAL A 14 13.06 36.83 -31.05
C VAL A 14 11.69 37.23 -30.55
N ARG A 15 10.96 36.28 -29.96
CA ARG A 15 9.70 36.53 -29.26
C ARG A 15 9.91 36.44 -27.75
N VAL A 16 9.59 37.53 -27.06
CA VAL A 16 9.62 37.61 -25.58
C VAL A 16 8.24 38.02 -25.10
N HIS A 17 7.60 37.18 -24.27
CA HIS A 17 6.23 37.38 -23.78
C HIS A 17 5.19 37.70 -24.88
N GLY A 18 5.31 37.07 -26.05
CA GLY A 18 4.37 37.24 -27.16
C GLY A 18 4.60 38.48 -28.02
N LYS A 19 5.64 39.28 -27.76
CA LYS A 19 6.04 40.42 -28.61
C LYS A 19 7.30 40.07 -29.39
N GLU A 20 7.28 40.33 -30.69
CA GLU A 20 8.40 40.07 -31.60
C GLU A 20 9.37 41.26 -31.61
N TYR A 21 10.66 40.93 -31.54
CA TYR A 21 11.77 41.87 -31.53
C TYR A 21 12.80 41.42 -32.56
N GLY A 22 13.12 42.28 -33.52
CA GLY A 22 14.07 42.00 -34.60
C GLY A 22 13.77 42.80 -35.87
N PRO A 23 14.54 42.60 -36.95
CA PRO A 23 15.68 41.68 -37.08
C PRO A 23 16.92 42.16 -36.30
N ALA A 24 17.62 41.24 -35.63
CA ALA A 24 18.83 41.49 -34.86
C ALA A 24 19.94 40.51 -35.26
N ASN A 25 21.19 40.97 -35.34
CA ASN A 25 22.35 40.11 -35.62
C ASN A 25 22.82 39.36 -34.36
N LEU A 26 23.71 38.39 -34.54
CA LEU A 26 24.27 37.58 -33.44
C LEU A 26 24.92 38.43 -32.34
N ASP A 27 25.59 39.52 -32.67
CA ASP A 27 26.23 40.41 -31.69
C ASP A 27 25.20 41.14 -30.82
N THR A 28 24.12 41.65 -31.44
CA THR A 28 23.00 42.27 -30.72
C THR A 28 22.29 41.28 -29.81
N LEU A 29 22.15 40.02 -30.23
CA LEU A 29 21.58 38.97 -29.40
C LEU A 29 22.47 38.63 -28.20
N ARG A 30 23.80 38.69 -28.34
CA ARG A 30 24.75 38.51 -27.23
C ARG A 30 24.64 39.64 -26.21
N GLU A 31 24.43 40.87 -26.65
CA GLU A 31 24.15 42.01 -25.76
C GLU A 31 22.84 41.79 -24.98
N TRP A 32 21.76 41.38 -25.66
CA TRP A 32 20.48 41.11 -24.98
C TRP A 32 20.56 39.94 -23.99
N LYS A 33 21.41 38.95 -24.26
CA LYS A 33 21.75 37.89 -23.31
C LYS A 33 22.48 38.46 -22.09
N ALA A 34 23.49 39.33 -22.30
CA ALA A 34 24.26 39.94 -21.22
C ALA A 34 23.37 40.85 -20.33
N GLU A 35 22.39 41.53 -20.92
CA GLU A 35 21.40 42.35 -20.23
C GLU A 35 20.27 41.53 -19.55
N GLY A 36 20.25 40.19 -19.72
CA GLY A 36 19.21 39.31 -19.16
C GLY A 36 17.84 39.42 -19.84
N ARG A 37 17.76 40.11 -20.98
CA ARG A 37 16.53 40.31 -21.77
C ARG A 37 16.22 39.13 -22.68
N LEU A 38 17.24 38.33 -23.00
CA LEU A 38 17.14 37.12 -23.81
C LEU A 38 17.46 35.89 -22.97
N LEU A 39 16.45 35.07 -22.69
CA LEU A 39 16.60 33.80 -21.99
C LEU A 39 16.74 32.65 -22.99
N PRO A 40 17.42 31.55 -22.63
CA PRO A 40 17.54 30.38 -23.48
C PRO A 40 16.18 29.87 -23.97
N ALA A 41 15.14 29.93 -23.12
CA ALA A 41 13.80 29.41 -23.41
C ALA A 41 12.91 30.33 -24.29
N ASN A 42 13.39 31.51 -24.70
CA ASN A 42 12.61 32.41 -25.56
C ASN A 42 12.56 31.86 -27.00
N ASP A 43 11.44 32.04 -27.70
CA ASP A 43 11.37 31.62 -29.09
C ASP A 43 12.19 32.56 -29.97
N ALA A 44 12.90 32.01 -30.93
CA ALA A 44 13.67 32.75 -31.93
C ALA A 44 13.51 32.08 -33.30
N ARG A 45 13.50 32.88 -34.36
CA ARG A 45 13.51 32.39 -35.74
C ARG A 45 14.48 33.20 -36.57
N ARG A 46 14.99 32.62 -37.66
CA ARG A 46 15.77 33.37 -38.64
C ARG A 46 14.84 34.28 -39.44
N ALA A 47 15.29 35.47 -39.82
CA ALA A 47 14.47 36.43 -40.57
C ALA A 47 14.04 35.88 -41.95
N ASN A 48 14.77 34.90 -42.49
CA ASN A 48 14.51 34.24 -43.77
C ASN A 48 13.78 32.88 -43.66
N VAL A 49 13.46 32.41 -42.46
CA VAL A 49 12.80 31.10 -42.23
C VAL A 49 11.68 31.25 -41.20
N ASP A 50 10.47 30.77 -41.51
CA ASP A 50 9.31 30.84 -40.60
C ASP A 50 9.27 29.72 -39.54
N LEU A 51 10.40 29.07 -39.28
CA LEU A 51 10.55 28.05 -38.24
C LEU A 51 11.01 28.70 -36.94
N TRP A 52 10.15 28.64 -35.93
CA TRP A 52 10.49 29.04 -34.56
C TRP A 52 11.27 27.92 -33.87
N ILE A 53 12.45 28.27 -33.38
CA ILE A 53 13.31 27.44 -32.54
C ILE A 53 13.52 28.14 -31.20
N THR A 54 14.15 27.46 -30.25
CA THR A 54 14.47 28.04 -28.95
C THR A 54 15.73 28.91 -29.07
N ALA A 55 15.80 30.08 -28.41
CA ALA A 55 16.98 30.97 -28.49
C ALA A 55 18.27 30.28 -28.00
N GLY A 56 18.15 29.29 -27.11
CA GLY A 56 19.22 28.39 -26.67
C GLY A 56 19.79 27.48 -27.77
N GLU A 57 19.08 27.31 -28.88
CA GLU A 57 19.50 26.50 -30.04
C GLU A 57 20.22 27.34 -31.11
N ILE A 58 20.32 28.67 -30.91
CA ILE A 58 21.08 29.55 -31.82
C ILE A 58 22.58 29.22 -31.68
N PRO A 59 23.25 28.78 -32.77
CA PRO A 59 24.68 28.51 -32.75
C PRO A 59 25.47 29.73 -32.26
N GLU A 60 26.47 29.52 -31.40
CA GLU A 60 27.36 30.55 -30.85
C GLU A 60 26.76 31.60 -29.89
N LEU A 61 25.44 31.62 -29.66
CA LEU A 61 24.82 32.55 -28.72
C LEU A 61 24.92 32.06 -27.27
N PHE A 62 24.78 30.74 -27.09
CA PHE A 62 24.96 30.04 -25.84
C PHE A 62 26.05 28.98 -25.99
N SER A 63 27.29 29.41 -26.25
CA SER A 63 28.45 28.53 -26.26
C SER A 63 28.58 27.82 -24.91
N VAL A 64 28.16 26.55 -24.88
CA VAL A 64 28.47 25.62 -23.81
C VAL A 64 29.92 25.21 -24.03
N THR A 65 30.86 25.81 -23.31
CA THR A 65 32.14 25.15 -23.07
C THR A 65 31.78 23.81 -22.44
N PRO A 66 32.08 22.65 -23.08
CA PRO A 66 31.80 21.38 -22.47
C PRO A 66 32.81 21.23 -21.33
N SER A 67 32.42 21.63 -20.12
CA SER A 67 33.10 21.16 -18.92
C SER A 67 33.15 19.63 -19.03
N VAL A 68 34.34 19.06 -18.90
CA VAL A 68 34.62 17.62 -19.02
C VAL A 68 33.81 16.78 -18.01
N GLU A 69 33.06 17.42 -17.12
CA GLU A 69 32.04 16.82 -16.26
C GLU A 69 30.73 16.45 -17.00
N ALA A 70 30.38 17.09 -18.12
CA ALA A 70 29.12 16.87 -18.84
C ALA A 70 29.18 15.73 -19.88
N VAL A 71 30.37 15.37 -20.39
CA VAL A 71 30.52 14.23 -21.33
C VAL A 71 30.39 12.88 -20.60
N THR A 72 30.59 12.86 -19.29
CA THR A 72 30.25 11.71 -18.43
C THR A 72 28.73 11.60 -18.19
N GLN A 73 27.94 12.62 -18.49
CA GLN A 73 26.47 12.64 -18.30
C GLN A 73 25.66 12.33 -19.56
N LEU A 74 26.26 12.37 -20.76
CA LEU A 74 25.59 12.00 -22.03
C LEU A 74 25.93 10.59 -22.52
N THR A 75 26.72 9.85 -21.75
CA THR A 75 26.76 8.38 -21.80
C THR A 75 26.14 7.80 -20.53
N GLU A 76 25.08 8.43 -20.02
CA GLU A 76 24.19 7.70 -19.11
C GLU A 76 23.41 6.69 -19.97
N PRO A 77 23.51 5.38 -19.71
CA PRO A 77 22.52 4.44 -20.24
C PRO A 77 21.13 4.99 -19.88
N PRO A 78 20.09 4.78 -20.69
CA PRO A 78 18.77 5.37 -20.45
C PRO A 78 18.45 5.17 -19.00
N VAL A 79 18.27 6.25 -18.22
CA VAL A 79 18.14 6.23 -16.76
C VAL A 79 17.22 5.07 -16.43
N GLN A 80 17.85 3.91 -16.14
CA GLN A 80 17.16 2.74 -15.67
C GLN A 80 16.85 3.23 -14.29
N VAL A 81 15.64 3.75 -14.11
CA VAL A 81 15.08 4.04 -12.80
C VAL A 81 15.22 2.72 -12.07
N SER A 82 16.34 2.60 -11.34
CA SER A 82 16.86 1.33 -10.89
C SER A 82 15.89 0.87 -9.84
N ARG A 83 14.94 0.05 -10.28
CA ARG A 83 13.81 -0.33 -9.46
C ARG A 83 14.39 -0.99 -8.23
N ARG A 84 13.96 -0.54 -7.05
CA ARG A 84 14.51 -1.10 -5.81
C ARG A 84 14.39 -2.61 -5.88
N SER A 85 15.45 -3.33 -5.60
CA SER A 85 15.38 -4.79 -5.55
C SER A 85 14.42 -5.22 -4.43
N PHE A 86 13.90 -6.44 -4.49
CA PHE A 86 13.03 -6.95 -3.43
C PHE A 86 13.70 -6.89 -2.05
N ASN A 87 14.99 -7.22 -1.99
CA ASN A 87 15.78 -7.13 -0.77
C ASN A 87 15.93 -5.69 -0.26
N GLN A 88 16.03 -4.71 -1.16
CA GLN A 88 16.06 -3.29 -0.79
C GLN A 88 14.72 -2.84 -0.17
N ILE A 89 13.58 -3.29 -0.70
CA ILE A 89 12.26 -3.01 -0.06
C ILE A 89 12.22 -3.58 1.35
N LEU A 90 12.66 -4.84 1.54
CA LEU A 90 12.65 -5.46 2.87
C LEU A 90 13.62 -4.76 3.83
N ALA A 91 14.82 -4.42 3.37
CA ALA A 91 15.81 -3.72 4.19
C ALA A 91 15.30 -2.32 4.61
N GLU A 92 14.68 -1.58 3.71
CA GLU A 92 14.08 -0.28 3.98
C GLU A 92 12.87 -0.39 4.91
N THR A 93 12.04 -1.42 4.73
CA THR A 93 10.92 -1.74 5.64
C THR A 93 11.43 -1.90 7.06
N PHE A 94 12.47 -2.71 7.25
CA PHE A 94 13.07 -2.92 8.56
C PHE A 94 13.75 -1.66 9.11
N GLN A 95 14.39 -0.87 8.24
CA GLN A 95 15.01 0.39 8.63
C GLN A 95 13.98 1.42 9.11
N ILE A 96 12.84 1.54 8.42
CA ILE A 96 11.73 2.43 8.79
C ILE A 96 11.12 1.94 10.11
N TYR A 97 10.85 0.64 10.24
CA TYR A 97 10.33 0.07 11.47
C TYR A 97 11.24 0.34 12.66
N ARG A 98 12.56 0.14 12.51
CA ARG A 98 13.54 0.42 13.56
C ARG A 98 13.60 1.92 13.91
N LYS A 99 13.54 2.81 12.91
CA LYS A 99 13.55 4.28 13.13
C LYS A 99 12.30 4.77 13.86
N GLY A 100 11.13 4.17 13.59
CA GLY A 100 9.84 4.54 14.17
C GLY A 100 9.32 3.59 15.24
N PHE A 101 10.17 2.70 15.79
CA PHE A 101 9.73 1.54 16.59
C PHE A 101 8.75 1.91 17.71
N PHE A 102 9.06 2.93 18.51
CA PHE A 102 8.19 3.35 19.60
C PHE A 102 6.85 3.93 19.14
N GLN A 103 6.82 4.61 17.99
CA GLN A 103 5.58 5.14 17.42
C GLN A 103 4.71 4.01 16.87
N PHE A 104 5.30 3.04 16.17
CA PHE A 104 4.60 1.84 15.71
C PHE A 104 4.10 0.99 16.89
N LEU A 105 4.91 0.85 17.95
CA LEU A 105 4.51 0.17 19.17
C LEU A 105 3.33 0.89 19.83
N GLY A 106 3.34 2.22 19.88
CA GLY A 106 2.20 3.02 20.35
C GLY A 106 0.92 2.77 19.55
N LEU A 107 1.02 2.66 18.22
CA LEU A 107 -0.11 2.29 17.36
C LEU A 107 -0.58 0.85 17.61
N VAL A 108 0.33 -0.11 17.81
CA VAL A 108 -0.04 -1.50 18.15
C VAL A 108 -0.75 -1.56 19.49
N LEU A 109 -0.22 -0.86 20.51
CA LEU A 109 -0.82 -0.81 21.85
C LEU A 109 -2.22 -0.21 21.82
N LEU A 110 -2.51 0.76 20.94
CA LEU A 110 -3.85 1.33 20.77
C LEU A 110 -4.92 0.25 20.52
N VAL A 111 -4.58 -0.78 19.73
CA VAL A 111 -5.50 -1.85 19.36
C VAL A 111 -5.37 -3.08 20.26
N LEU A 112 -4.16 -3.35 20.74
CA LEU A 112 -3.83 -4.54 21.52
C LEU A 112 -4.23 -4.41 22.99
N LEU A 113 -4.12 -3.21 23.58
CA LEU A 113 -4.35 -2.98 25.00
C LEU A 113 -5.79 -3.32 25.44
N PRO A 114 -6.86 -2.94 24.69
CA PRO A 114 -8.21 -3.38 25.03
C PRO A 114 -8.35 -4.91 25.05
N SER A 115 -7.72 -5.60 24.08
CA SER A 115 -7.77 -7.07 24.01
C SER A 115 -7.02 -7.73 25.18
N ILE A 116 -5.85 -7.23 25.57
CA ILE A 116 -5.12 -7.73 26.74
C ILE A 116 -5.94 -7.51 28.02
N CYS A 117 -6.51 -6.31 28.20
CA CYS A 117 -7.36 -6.02 29.36
C CYS A 117 -8.54 -6.98 29.44
N SER A 118 -9.19 -7.28 28.31
CA SER A 118 -10.26 -8.28 28.24
C SER A 118 -9.80 -9.66 28.68
N GLN A 119 -8.68 -10.14 28.14
CA GLN A 119 -8.16 -11.47 28.44
C GLN A 119 -7.77 -11.63 29.91
N LEU A 120 -7.16 -10.60 30.50
CA LEU A 120 -6.81 -10.57 31.91
C LEU A 120 -8.06 -10.66 32.79
N ILE A 121 -9.08 -9.84 32.52
CA ILE A 121 -10.32 -9.87 33.30
C ILE A 121 -11.01 -11.24 33.21
N THR A 122 -11.07 -11.85 32.03
CA THR A 122 -11.64 -13.20 31.88
C THR A 122 -10.83 -14.28 32.57
N ALA A 123 -9.51 -14.11 32.69
CA ALA A 123 -8.66 -15.07 33.41
C ALA A 123 -8.86 -15.01 34.95
N PHE A 124 -9.23 -13.84 35.49
CA PHE A 124 -9.46 -13.67 36.93
C PHE A 124 -10.88 -14.01 37.38
N VAL A 125 -11.85 -14.10 36.45
CA VAL A 125 -13.24 -14.47 36.76
C VAL A 125 -13.43 -15.95 36.48
N GLN A 126 -13.56 -16.75 37.55
CA GLN A 126 -13.81 -18.19 37.42
C GLN A 126 -15.14 -18.44 36.68
N PRO A 127 -15.20 -19.42 35.76
CA PRO A 127 -16.45 -19.79 35.11
C PRO A 127 -17.47 -20.28 36.16
N PRO A 128 -18.76 -19.91 36.03
CA PRO A 128 -19.76 -20.24 37.03
C PRO A 128 -19.89 -21.76 37.18
N GLN A 129 -19.64 -22.29 38.37
CA GLN A 129 -19.80 -23.71 38.69
C GLN A 129 -21.25 -24.10 39.04
N GLY A 130 -22.25 -23.44 38.45
CA GLY A 130 -23.66 -23.73 38.71
C GLY A 130 -24.63 -22.84 37.93
N SER A 131 -25.93 -23.08 38.07
CA SER A 131 -27.01 -22.38 37.35
C SER A 131 -27.24 -20.92 37.78
N ASN A 132 -26.46 -20.41 38.74
CA ASN A 132 -26.57 -19.03 39.19
C ASN A 132 -25.72 -18.13 38.31
N VAL A 133 -26.38 -17.21 37.61
CA VAL A 133 -25.74 -16.12 36.86
C VAL A 133 -25.03 -15.21 37.86
N ASP A 134 -23.71 -15.35 37.98
CA ASP A 134 -22.90 -14.47 38.81
C ASP A 134 -22.80 -13.09 38.14
N VAL A 135 -23.19 -12.03 38.85
CA VAL A 135 -23.12 -10.64 38.37
C VAL A 135 -21.70 -10.28 37.92
N ARG A 136 -20.67 -10.86 38.55
CA ARG A 136 -19.26 -10.66 38.15
C ARG A 136 -18.97 -11.21 36.75
N SER A 137 -19.55 -12.36 36.41
CA SER A 137 -19.41 -12.96 35.08
C SER A 137 -20.09 -12.12 34.00
N VAL A 138 -21.26 -11.54 34.30
CA VAL A 138 -21.99 -10.63 33.40
C VAL A 138 -21.21 -9.34 33.18
N LEU A 139 -20.65 -8.74 34.24
CA LEU A 139 -19.82 -7.54 34.14
C LEU A 139 -18.53 -7.80 33.36
N ALA A 140 -17.87 -8.94 33.58
CA ALA A 140 -16.68 -9.33 32.84
C ALA A 140 -16.98 -9.55 31.34
N ALA A 141 -18.09 -10.22 31.02
CA ALA A 141 -18.55 -10.41 29.65
C ALA A 141 -18.89 -9.08 28.98
N GLY A 142 -19.59 -8.17 29.67
CA GLY A 142 -19.89 -6.83 29.19
C GLY A 142 -18.64 -6.00 28.92
N PHE A 143 -17.65 -6.06 29.82
CA PHE A 143 -16.36 -5.40 29.63
C PHE A 143 -15.59 -5.97 28.44
N ALA A 144 -15.54 -7.30 28.30
CA ALA A 144 -14.91 -7.97 27.16
C ALA A 144 -15.57 -7.56 25.83
N PHE A 145 -16.90 -7.47 25.81
CA PHE A 145 -17.65 -7.02 24.64
C PHE A 145 -17.35 -5.55 24.28
N LEU A 146 -17.33 -4.65 25.27
CA LEU A 146 -17.01 -3.23 25.03
C LEU A 146 -15.57 -3.04 24.53
N THR A 147 -14.61 -3.71 25.16
CA THR A 147 -13.21 -3.63 24.74
C THR A 147 -12.99 -4.22 23.34
N PHE A 148 -13.72 -5.28 22.98
CA PHE A 148 -13.74 -5.81 21.62
C PHE A 148 -14.28 -4.78 20.60
N ILE A 149 -15.39 -4.10 20.90
CA ILE A 149 -15.92 -3.02 20.06
C ILE A 149 -14.89 -1.91 19.89
N VAL A 150 -14.23 -1.50 20.98
CA VAL A 150 -13.18 -0.46 20.94
C VAL A 150 -12.03 -0.89 20.03
N SER A 151 -11.56 -2.14 20.11
CA SER A 151 -10.52 -2.67 19.21
C SER A 151 -10.96 -2.64 17.73
N ILE A 152 -12.22 -2.97 17.43
CA ILE A 152 -12.75 -2.88 16.05
C ILE A 152 -12.77 -1.42 15.57
N VAL A 153 -13.26 -0.50 16.39
CA VAL A 153 -13.38 0.92 16.04
C VAL A 153 -12.00 1.57 15.87
N LEU A 154 -10.99 1.15 16.63
CA LEU A 154 -9.63 1.67 16.52
C LEU A 154 -8.83 1.08 15.36
N TRP A 155 -9.28 -0.03 14.77
CA TRP A 155 -8.58 -0.71 13.68
C TRP A 155 -8.32 0.17 12.44
N PRO A 156 -9.29 0.96 11.93
CA PRO A 156 -9.04 1.90 10.83
C PRO A 156 -8.03 2.99 11.17
N VAL A 157 -8.03 3.47 12.43
CA VAL A 157 -7.05 4.46 12.90
C VAL A 157 -5.64 3.87 12.90
N TYR A 158 -5.50 2.63 13.36
CA TYR A 158 -4.24 1.90 13.32
C TYR A 158 -3.71 1.72 11.88
N ILE A 159 -4.58 1.28 10.95
CA ILE A 159 -4.22 1.13 9.54
C ILE A 159 -3.74 2.45 8.93
N GLY A 160 -4.51 3.54 9.12
CA GLY A 160 -4.15 4.85 8.61
C GLY A 160 -2.89 5.41 9.25
N GLY A 161 -2.73 5.21 10.57
CA GLY A 161 -1.57 5.63 11.34
C GLY A 161 -0.27 5.00 10.85
N ILE A 162 -0.27 3.70 10.56
CA ILE A 162 0.91 3.01 10.00
C ILE A 162 1.32 3.65 8.67
N GLN A 163 0.35 3.93 7.79
CA GLN A 163 0.65 4.45 6.47
C GLN A 163 1.19 5.88 6.50
N ILE A 164 0.55 6.76 7.26
CA ILE A 164 1.00 8.14 7.45
C ILE A 164 2.41 8.15 8.07
N LEU A 165 2.60 7.42 9.16
CA LEU A 165 3.88 7.37 9.85
C LEU A 165 4.99 6.81 8.96
N THR A 166 4.70 5.75 8.19
CA THR A 166 5.65 5.18 7.23
C THR A 166 6.06 6.19 6.17
N ALA A 167 5.08 6.87 5.56
CA ALA A 167 5.34 7.85 4.52
C ALA A 167 6.15 9.05 5.03
N GLU A 168 5.87 9.51 6.26
CA GLU A 168 6.61 10.61 6.88
C GLU A 168 8.05 10.21 7.25
N ILE A 169 8.26 9.01 7.81
CA ILE A 169 9.62 8.49 8.08
C ILE A 169 10.40 8.26 6.78
N ALA A 170 9.76 7.78 5.72
CA ALA A 170 10.37 7.62 4.41
C ALA A 170 10.84 8.96 3.81
N ARG A 171 10.13 10.06 4.12
CA ARG A 171 10.53 11.44 3.76
C ARG A 171 11.54 12.06 4.72
N GLY A 172 12.04 11.30 5.70
CA GLY A 172 13.00 11.77 6.70
C GLY A 172 12.39 12.55 7.86
N GLN A 173 11.06 12.68 7.92
CA GLN A 173 10.36 13.35 9.01
C GLN A 173 10.08 12.38 10.17
N ARG A 174 9.91 12.90 11.39
CA ARG A 174 9.53 12.12 12.57
C ARG A 174 8.39 12.82 13.31
N PRO A 175 7.12 12.58 12.91
CA PRO A 175 5.99 13.18 13.60
C PRO A 175 5.83 12.63 15.02
N GLY A 176 5.24 13.42 15.91
CA GLY A 176 4.73 12.91 17.18
C GLY A 176 3.55 11.95 16.97
N LEU A 177 3.42 10.92 17.81
CA LEU A 177 2.34 9.93 17.73
C LEU A 177 0.94 10.58 17.72
N ILE A 178 0.73 11.61 18.55
CA ILE A 178 -0.55 12.33 18.65
C ILE A 178 -0.92 13.00 17.33
N VAL A 179 0.06 13.59 16.62
CA VAL A 179 -0.15 14.23 15.32
C VAL A 179 -0.60 13.19 14.29
N VAL A 180 0.06 12.03 14.27
CA VAL A 180 -0.30 10.90 13.40
C VAL A 180 -1.70 10.40 13.69
N LEU A 181 -2.06 10.22 14.97
CA LEU A 181 -3.40 9.76 15.37
C LEU A 181 -4.48 10.74 14.94
N ASN A 182 -4.29 12.04 15.20
CA ASN A 182 -5.26 13.07 14.81
C ASN A 182 -5.46 13.09 13.27
N ARG A 183 -4.38 12.92 12.50
CA ARG A 183 -4.47 12.82 11.04
C ARG A 183 -5.16 11.53 10.60
N ALA A 184 -4.87 10.39 11.24
CA ALA A 184 -5.47 9.10 10.92
C ALA A 184 -6.99 9.07 11.17
N VAL A 185 -7.47 9.71 12.24
CA VAL A 185 -8.91 9.81 12.56
C VAL A 185 -9.70 10.50 11.44
N ARG A 186 -9.10 11.46 10.71
CA ARG A 186 -9.76 12.11 9.57
C ARG A 186 -10.11 11.14 8.43
N PHE A 187 -9.32 10.09 8.25
CA PHE A 187 -9.55 9.06 7.24
C PHE A 187 -10.43 7.91 7.72
N TRP A 188 -10.80 7.92 9.01
CA TRP A 188 -11.55 6.84 9.66
C TRP A 188 -12.79 6.36 8.87
N PRO A 189 -13.75 7.22 8.47
CA PRO A 189 -14.99 6.73 7.84
C PRO A 189 -14.71 6.05 6.50
N ARG A 190 -13.72 6.54 5.74
CA ARG A 190 -13.37 5.97 4.42
C ARG A 190 -12.66 4.63 4.56
N ILE A 191 -11.67 4.55 5.46
CA ILE A 191 -10.98 3.29 5.74
C ILE A 191 -11.95 2.26 6.33
N ALA A 192 -12.84 2.67 7.24
CA ALA A 192 -13.85 1.80 7.83
C ALA A 192 -14.80 1.23 6.76
N ALA A 193 -15.35 2.08 5.88
CA ALA A 193 -16.23 1.64 4.80
C ALA A 193 -15.53 0.64 3.85
N LEU A 194 -14.28 0.92 3.47
CA LEU A 194 -13.50 0.02 2.63
C LEU A 194 -13.12 -1.28 3.35
N CYS A 195 -12.77 -1.24 4.64
CA CYS A 195 -12.53 -2.44 5.45
C CYS A 195 -13.77 -3.32 5.49
N ILE A 196 -14.94 -2.76 5.78
CA ILE A 196 -16.22 -3.49 5.79
C ILE A 196 -16.43 -4.14 4.43
N PHE A 197 -16.37 -3.37 3.35
CA PHE A 197 -16.56 -3.90 2.00
C PHE A 197 -15.57 -5.03 1.67
N VAL A 198 -14.27 -4.81 1.88
CA VAL A 198 -13.22 -5.77 1.55
C VAL A 198 -13.36 -7.06 2.35
N TYR A 199 -13.55 -6.95 3.67
CA TYR A 199 -13.69 -8.12 4.52
C TYR A 199 -15.03 -8.84 4.31
N SER A 200 -16.12 -8.13 4.03
CA SER A 200 -17.40 -8.75 3.67
C SER A 200 -17.27 -9.59 2.39
N VAL A 201 -16.60 -9.09 1.35
CA VAL A 201 -16.39 -9.87 0.12
C VAL A 201 -15.51 -11.09 0.38
N PHE A 202 -14.41 -10.95 1.13
CA PHE A 202 -13.58 -12.10 1.49
C PHE A 202 -14.34 -13.14 2.33
N PHE A 203 -15.15 -12.69 3.28
CA PHE A 203 -16.00 -13.57 4.08
C PHE A 203 -16.98 -14.34 3.20
N LEU A 204 -17.67 -13.67 2.27
CA LEU A 204 -18.58 -14.33 1.34
C LEU A 204 -17.87 -15.36 0.45
N LEU A 205 -16.66 -15.05 -0.03
CA LEU A 205 -15.84 -15.99 -0.82
C LEU A 205 -15.38 -17.21 0.00
N MET A 206 -15.09 -17.02 1.29
CA MET A 206 -14.75 -18.11 2.20
C MET A 206 -15.95 -19.01 2.48
N VAL A 207 -17.11 -18.42 2.79
CA VAL A 207 -18.38 -19.14 3.00
C VAL A 207 -18.76 -19.91 1.74
N PHE A 208 -18.62 -19.31 0.56
CA PHE A 208 -18.89 -19.98 -0.71
C PHE A 208 -18.03 -21.24 -0.89
N GLY A 209 -16.73 -21.16 -0.60
CA GLY A 209 -15.85 -22.34 -0.58
C GLY A 209 -16.28 -23.42 0.42
N PHE A 210 -16.69 -23.00 1.62
CA PHE A 210 -17.17 -23.92 2.65
C PHE A 210 -18.45 -24.65 2.22
N VAL A 211 -19.40 -23.94 1.59
CA VAL A 211 -20.63 -24.52 1.05
C VAL A 211 -20.32 -25.54 -0.03
N ILE A 212 -19.37 -25.26 -0.94
CA ILE A 212 -18.94 -26.23 -1.95
C ILE A 212 -18.38 -27.50 -1.29
N GLY A 213 -17.53 -27.34 -0.27
CA GLY A 213 -16.99 -28.47 0.50
C GLY A 213 -18.08 -29.28 1.19
N ALA A 214 -19.06 -28.62 1.82
CA ALA A 214 -20.17 -29.28 2.48
C ALA A 214 -21.05 -30.08 1.50
N ILE A 215 -21.36 -29.53 0.32
CA ILE A 215 -22.12 -30.23 -0.72
C ILE A 215 -21.34 -31.45 -1.23
N ALA A 216 -20.02 -31.31 -1.41
CA ALA A 216 -19.16 -32.41 -1.84
C ALA A 216 -19.07 -33.56 -0.82
N LEU A 217 -19.18 -33.25 0.47
CA LEU A 217 -19.19 -34.25 1.55
C LEU A 217 -20.56 -34.90 1.76
N ALA A 218 -21.65 -34.16 1.55
CA ALA A 218 -23.02 -34.64 1.73
C ALA A 218 -23.59 -35.38 0.51
N GLY A 219 -23.14 -35.04 -0.69
CA GLY A 219 -23.51 -35.73 -1.91
C GLY A 219 -22.73 -37.03 -2.06
N GLY A 220 -23.42 -38.16 -2.27
CA GLY A 220 -22.77 -39.44 -2.56
C GLY A 220 -21.74 -39.34 -3.70
N SER A 221 -20.79 -40.28 -3.75
CA SER A 221 -19.62 -40.27 -4.64
C SER A 221 -19.99 -40.36 -6.14
N SER A 222 -20.54 -39.28 -6.69
CA SER A 222 -20.83 -39.10 -8.11
C SER A 222 -19.70 -38.31 -8.77
N LEU A 223 -19.13 -38.87 -9.84
CA LEU A 223 -18.11 -38.18 -10.65
C LEU A 223 -18.59 -36.82 -11.17
N LEU A 224 -19.89 -36.69 -11.47
CA LEU A 224 -20.51 -35.43 -11.88
C LEU A 224 -20.48 -34.37 -10.77
N LEU A 225 -20.78 -34.78 -9.53
CA LEU A 225 -20.77 -33.88 -8.38
C LEU A 225 -19.34 -33.42 -8.05
N ILE A 226 -18.37 -34.34 -8.14
CA ILE A 226 -16.95 -34.02 -8.00
C ILE A 226 -16.49 -33.02 -9.07
N PHE A 227 -16.86 -33.25 -10.34
CA PHE A 227 -16.52 -32.33 -11.42
C PHE A 227 -17.12 -30.94 -11.21
N PHE A 228 -18.40 -30.87 -10.80
CA PHE A 228 -19.07 -29.60 -10.52
C PHE A 228 -18.46 -28.88 -9.32
N ALA A 229 -18.15 -29.60 -8.24
CA ALA A 229 -17.46 -29.03 -7.08
C ALA A 229 -16.08 -28.46 -7.46
N LEU A 230 -15.32 -29.18 -8.28
CA LEU A 230 -14.03 -28.71 -8.77
C LEU A 230 -14.18 -27.44 -9.62
N ALA A 231 -15.16 -27.39 -10.53
CA ALA A 231 -15.43 -26.21 -11.34
C ALA A 231 -15.81 -25.00 -10.47
N LEU A 232 -16.63 -25.19 -9.43
CA LEU A 232 -16.99 -24.13 -8.48
C LEU A 232 -15.79 -23.68 -7.63
N LEU A 233 -14.90 -24.59 -7.23
CA LEU A 233 -13.65 -24.25 -6.54
C LEU A 233 -12.71 -23.44 -7.45
N ILE A 234 -12.57 -23.81 -8.72
CA ILE A 234 -11.80 -23.03 -9.70
C ILE A 234 -12.39 -21.62 -9.83
N LEU A 235 -13.72 -21.52 -9.93
CA LEU A 235 -14.41 -20.23 -9.97
C LEU A 235 -14.16 -19.42 -8.68
N GLN A 236 -14.24 -20.05 -7.51
CA GLN A 236 -13.97 -19.41 -6.21
C GLN A 236 -12.54 -18.84 -6.16
N VAL A 237 -11.54 -19.65 -6.52
CA VAL A 237 -10.13 -19.24 -6.54
C VAL A 237 -9.91 -18.11 -7.54
N TRP A 238 -10.54 -18.18 -8.71
CA TRP A 238 -10.49 -17.13 -9.71
C TRP A 238 -11.10 -15.81 -9.20
N MET A 239 -12.26 -15.87 -8.55
CA MET A 239 -12.92 -14.70 -7.95
C MET A 239 -12.05 -14.09 -6.84
N PHE A 240 -11.46 -14.93 -5.98
CA PHE A 240 -10.54 -14.51 -4.93
C PHE A 240 -9.33 -13.78 -5.51
N GLY A 241 -8.65 -14.38 -6.49
CA GLY A 241 -7.51 -13.75 -7.16
C GLY A 241 -7.88 -12.44 -7.84
N ARG A 242 -9.03 -12.40 -8.52
CA ARG A 242 -9.51 -11.18 -9.19
C ARG A 242 -9.84 -10.06 -8.19
N PHE A 243 -10.46 -10.40 -7.07
CA PHE A 243 -10.75 -9.43 -6.02
C PHE A 243 -9.47 -8.94 -5.35
N PHE A 244 -8.56 -9.85 -5.00
CA PHE A 244 -7.25 -9.55 -4.42
C PHE A 244 -6.48 -8.52 -5.25
N VAL A 245 -6.43 -8.69 -6.58
CA VAL A 245 -5.79 -7.70 -7.50
C VAL A 245 -6.44 -6.32 -7.39
N ASN A 246 -7.75 -6.23 -7.24
CA ASN A 246 -8.44 -4.94 -7.13
C ASN A 246 -8.14 -4.25 -5.80
N VAL A 247 -7.94 -5.01 -4.73
CA VAL A 247 -7.80 -4.52 -3.36
C VAL A 247 -6.35 -4.65 -2.84
N LEU A 248 -5.36 -4.74 -3.72
CA LEU A 248 -4.00 -4.93 -3.26
C LEU A 248 -3.42 -3.67 -2.57
N PHE A 249 -3.75 -2.49 -3.11
CA PHE A 249 -3.19 -1.20 -2.67
C PHE A 249 -4.26 -0.19 -2.23
N TRP A 250 -5.51 -0.62 -2.03
CA TRP A 250 -6.63 0.31 -1.77
C TRP A 250 -6.38 1.20 -0.54
N GLN A 251 -5.70 0.66 0.47
CA GLN A 251 -5.44 1.39 1.71
C GLN A 251 -4.52 2.58 1.44
N GLN A 252 -3.45 2.36 0.66
CA GLN A 252 -2.45 3.37 0.30
C GLN A 252 -3.09 4.50 -0.51
N PHE A 253 -3.92 4.19 -1.50
CA PHE A 253 -4.64 5.21 -2.27
C PHE A 253 -5.59 6.04 -1.41
N THR A 254 -6.27 5.40 -0.45
CA THR A 254 -7.21 6.11 0.45
C THR A 254 -6.49 7.11 1.36
N VAL A 255 -5.32 6.73 1.89
CA VAL A 255 -4.63 7.51 2.93
C VAL A 255 -3.56 8.45 2.36
N LEU A 256 -2.77 7.98 1.39
CA LEU A 256 -1.63 8.72 0.85
C LEU A 256 -2.03 9.65 -0.30
N GLU A 257 -2.99 9.24 -1.12
CA GLU A 257 -3.55 10.05 -2.23
C GLU A 257 -4.88 10.71 -1.88
N ASN A 258 -5.42 10.47 -0.68
CA ASN A 258 -6.71 11.00 -0.24
C ASN A 258 -7.87 10.65 -1.20
N ALA A 259 -7.76 9.51 -1.91
CA ALA A 259 -8.72 9.08 -2.91
C ALA A 259 -10.10 8.75 -2.29
N GLY A 260 -11.15 8.92 -3.09
CA GLY A 260 -12.51 8.47 -2.75
C GLY A 260 -12.62 6.94 -2.74
N PHE A 261 -13.73 6.41 -2.21
CA PHE A 261 -13.95 4.96 -2.09
C PHE A 261 -13.80 4.21 -3.42
N ILE A 262 -14.48 4.68 -4.47
CA ILE A 262 -14.48 4.03 -5.80
C ILE A 262 -13.14 4.22 -6.50
N ASP A 263 -12.57 5.43 -6.38
CA ASP A 263 -11.29 5.77 -7.01
C ASP A 263 -10.16 4.96 -6.39
N ALA A 264 -10.11 4.82 -5.06
CA ALA A 264 -9.12 4.00 -4.36
C ALA A 264 -9.10 2.54 -4.85
N LEU A 265 -10.26 1.93 -5.12
CA LEU A 265 -10.36 0.58 -5.66
C LEU A 265 -9.96 0.51 -7.15
N ARG A 266 -10.35 1.52 -7.92
CA ARG A 266 -10.02 1.62 -9.34
C ARG A 266 -8.51 1.78 -9.53
N ASP A 267 -7.89 2.67 -8.78
CA ASP A 267 -6.48 3.01 -8.90
C ASP A 267 -5.59 1.94 -8.29
N SER A 268 -6.03 1.30 -7.20
CA SER A 268 -5.42 0.07 -6.68
C SER A 268 -5.34 -1.03 -7.75
N ARG A 269 -6.45 -1.28 -8.46
CA ARG A 269 -6.48 -2.24 -9.57
C ARG A 269 -5.55 -1.83 -10.72
N ASN A 270 -5.54 -0.55 -11.07
CA ASN A 270 -4.72 -0.03 -12.17
C ASN A 270 -3.23 -0.17 -11.83
N LEU A 271 -2.84 0.16 -10.60
CA LEU A 271 -1.47 0.01 -10.11
C LEU A 271 -1.06 -1.47 -10.03
N ALA A 272 -1.92 -2.35 -9.52
CA ALA A 272 -1.61 -3.78 -9.46
C ALA A 272 -1.38 -4.37 -10.87
N ARG A 273 -2.11 -3.89 -11.89
CA ARG A 273 -1.97 -4.34 -13.28
C ARG A 273 -0.91 -3.59 -14.09
N SER A 274 -0.26 -2.59 -13.49
CA SER A 274 0.77 -1.78 -14.16
C SER A 274 2.08 -2.56 -14.35
N GLY A 275 3.01 -1.96 -15.09
CA GLY A 275 4.34 -2.56 -15.31
C GLY A 275 4.30 -3.81 -16.18
N ARG A 276 3.44 -3.84 -17.20
CA ARG A 276 3.38 -4.96 -18.16
C ARG A 276 4.69 -5.15 -18.92
N ASP A 277 5.41 -4.05 -19.13
CA ASP A 277 6.71 -4.00 -19.80
C ASP A 277 7.84 -4.56 -18.93
N LEU A 278 7.57 -4.83 -17.65
CA LEU A 278 8.54 -5.35 -16.69
C LEU A 278 8.43 -6.87 -16.58
N PRO A 279 9.55 -7.55 -16.25
CA PRO A 279 9.55 -8.96 -15.90
C PRO A 279 8.52 -9.25 -14.81
N TRP A 280 7.85 -10.39 -14.90
CA TRP A 280 6.70 -10.71 -14.04
C TRP A 280 7.01 -10.54 -12.54
N PHE A 281 8.19 -10.96 -12.07
CA PHE A 281 8.60 -10.88 -10.66
C PHE A 281 8.83 -9.45 -10.16
N GLN A 282 9.06 -8.48 -11.06
CA GLN A 282 9.21 -7.08 -10.68
C GLN A 282 7.88 -6.35 -10.61
N ARG A 283 6.80 -6.90 -11.17
CA ARG A 283 5.50 -6.24 -11.24
C ARG A 283 4.95 -5.98 -9.83
N PRO A 284 4.29 -4.84 -9.59
CA PRO A 284 3.74 -4.48 -8.28
C PRO A 284 2.83 -5.58 -7.69
N LEU A 285 2.01 -6.22 -8.54
CA LEU A 285 1.16 -7.35 -8.15
C LEU A 285 1.95 -8.50 -7.52
N TRP A 286 2.98 -8.98 -8.22
CA TRP A 286 3.73 -10.15 -7.77
C TRP A 286 4.55 -9.85 -6.51
N ARG A 287 5.13 -8.65 -6.42
CA ARG A 287 5.85 -8.22 -5.22
C ARG A 287 4.91 -8.08 -4.02
N GLY A 288 3.74 -7.49 -4.20
CA GLY A 288 2.73 -7.37 -3.15
C GLY A 288 2.19 -8.74 -2.72
N ALA A 289 1.93 -9.63 -3.67
CA ALA A 289 1.51 -11.00 -3.41
C ALA A 289 2.58 -11.80 -2.63
N LEU A 290 3.86 -11.65 -2.98
CA LEU A 290 4.97 -12.29 -2.27
C LEU A 290 5.09 -11.77 -0.84
N ILE A 291 5.01 -10.45 -0.62
CA ILE A 291 5.03 -9.85 0.73
C ILE A 291 3.87 -10.39 1.56
N ALA A 292 2.65 -10.38 1.01
CA ALA A 292 1.48 -10.91 1.70
C ALA A 292 1.66 -12.41 2.00
N SER A 293 2.15 -13.20 1.05
CA SER A 293 2.36 -14.65 1.22
C SER A 293 3.39 -14.96 2.30
N LEU A 294 4.50 -14.23 2.34
CA LEU A 294 5.51 -14.36 3.39
C LEU A 294 4.93 -14.05 4.77
N TRP A 295 4.13 -12.98 4.87
CA TRP A 295 3.46 -12.63 6.11
C TRP A 295 2.42 -13.69 6.54
N PHE A 296 1.61 -14.18 5.60
CA PHE A 296 0.65 -15.24 5.90
C PHE A 296 1.36 -16.52 6.34
N ALA A 297 2.45 -16.93 5.69
CA ALA A 297 3.26 -18.07 6.10
C ALA A 297 3.84 -17.89 7.51
N PHE A 298 4.31 -16.68 7.84
CA PHE A 298 4.77 -16.34 9.19
C PHE A 298 3.64 -16.45 10.22
N VAL A 299 2.48 -15.83 9.98
CA VAL A 299 1.31 -15.91 10.88
C VAL A 299 0.86 -17.36 11.05
N LEU A 300 0.84 -18.13 9.96
CA LEU A 300 0.49 -19.54 9.98
C LEU A 300 1.44 -20.34 10.87
N ALA A 301 2.75 -20.12 10.74
CA ALA A 301 3.75 -20.78 11.57
C ALA A 301 3.62 -20.39 13.05
N VAL A 302 3.34 -19.11 13.35
CA VAL A 302 3.18 -18.61 14.72
C VAL A 302 1.89 -19.12 15.37
N ARG A 303 0.78 -19.20 14.62
CA ARG A 303 -0.53 -19.62 15.12
C ARG A 303 -0.72 -21.13 15.14
N LEU A 304 -0.37 -21.82 14.06
CA LEU A 304 -0.58 -23.25 13.94
C LEU A 304 0.59 -24.06 14.50
N GLY A 305 1.81 -23.52 14.53
CA GLY A 305 2.99 -24.24 15.01
C GLY A 305 2.82 -24.81 16.43
N PRO A 306 2.47 -23.97 17.43
CA PRO A 306 2.24 -24.42 18.81
C PRO A 306 1.09 -25.42 18.93
N GLU A 307 0.05 -25.27 18.10
CA GLU A 307 -1.17 -26.07 18.18
C GLU A 307 -1.18 -27.26 17.21
N TRP A 308 -0.11 -27.49 16.46
CA TRP A 308 -0.09 -28.45 15.34
C TRP A 308 -0.37 -29.87 15.80
N ALA A 309 0.24 -30.30 16.91
CA ALA A 309 0.01 -31.62 17.48
C ALA A 309 -1.46 -31.81 17.89
N THR A 310 -2.05 -30.79 18.51
CA THR A 310 -3.45 -30.80 18.94
C THR A 310 -4.39 -30.81 17.74
N LEU A 311 -4.15 -29.96 16.74
CA LEU A 311 -4.92 -29.92 15.48
C LEU A 311 -4.84 -31.25 14.72
N ARG A 312 -3.66 -31.86 14.68
CA ARG A 312 -3.49 -33.19 14.09
C ARG A 312 -4.32 -34.23 14.83
N ASN A 313 -4.32 -34.21 16.16
CA ASN A 313 -5.12 -35.13 16.97
C ASN A 313 -6.62 -34.91 16.73
N TYR A 314 -7.08 -33.66 16.66
CA TYR A 314 -8.46 -33.35 16.30
C TYR A 314 -8.82 -33.81 14.89
N PHE A 315 -7.91 -33.64 13.93
CA PHE A 315 -8.15 -34.10 12.56
C PHE A 315 -8.24 -35.62 12.49
N VAL A 316 -7.36 -36.33 13.20
CA VAL A 316 -7.44 -37.79 13.32
C VAL A 316 -8.77 -38.20 13.95
N GLN A 317 -9.14 -37.60 15.09
CA GLN A 317 -10.42 -37.87 15.76
C GLN A 317 -11.62 -37.58 14.86
N LEU A 318 -11.61 -36.47 14.12
CA LEU A 318 -12.69 -36.09 13.20
C LEU A 318 -12.87 -37.12 12.08
N VAL A 319 -11.77 -37.68 11.57
CA VAL A 319 -11.79 -38.68 10.50
C VAL A 319 -12.13 -40.08 11.04
N THR A 320 -11.79 -40.39 12.30
CA THR A 320 -11.99 -41.72 12.88
C THR A 320 -13.31 -41.89 13.62
N THR A 321 -13.92 -40.81 14.12
CA THR A 321 -15.10 -40.91 14.98
C THR A 321 -16.37 -40.92 14.15
N GLN A 322 -17.19 -41.96 14.34
CA GLN A 322 -18.48 -42.12 13.63
C GLN A 322 -19.62 -41.33 14.29
N ASP A 323 -19.49 -41.00 15.59
CA ASP A 323 -20.49 -40.25 16.34
C ASP A 323 -20.12 -38.76 16.51
N PRO A 324 -20.89 -37.81 15.94
CA PRO A 324 -20.60 -36.37 16.03
C PRO A 324 -20.84 -35.79 17.44
N GLN A 325 -21.67 -36.44 18.27
CA GLN A 325 -21.96 -35.95 19.62
C GLN A 325 -20.79 -36.19 20.59
N THR A 326 -20.10 -37.33 20.47
CA THR A 326 -18.92 -37.63 21.30
C THR A 326 -17.75 -36.73 20.95
N LEU A 327 -17.59 -36.37 19.68
CA LEU A 327 -16.63 -35.35 19.24
C LEU A 327 -16.90 -33.97 19.86
N LEU A 328 -18.15 -33.51 19.84
CA LEU A 328 -18.52 -32.21 20.42
C LEU A 328 -18.28 -32.17 21.93
N GLN A 329 -18.59 -33.26 22.62
CA GLN A 329 -18.38 -33.37 24.06
C GLN A 329 -16.88 -33.37 24.40
N GLN A 330 -16.06 -34.14 23.67
CA GLN A 330 -14.61 -34.14 23.84
C GLN A 330 -13.95 -32.81 23.49
N LEU A 331 -14.43 -32.11 22.46
CA LEU A 331 -13.95 -30.77 22.11
C LEU A 331 -14.29 -29.75 23.20
N THR A 332 -15.47 -29.88 23.81
CA THR A 332 -15.91 -28.99 24.89
C THR A 332 -15.10 -29.25 26.18
N GLU A 333 -14.88 -30.51 26.54
CA GLU A 333 -14.02 -30.88 27.68
C GLU A 333 -12.57 -30.45 27.46
N ALA A 334 -12.03 -30.64 26.25
CA ALA A 334 -10.68 -30.21 25.90
C ALA A 334 -10.52 -28.68 25.92
N GLN A 335 -11.57 -27.92 25.55
CA GLN A 335 -11.57 -26.46 25.68
C GLN A 335 -11.70 -26.00 27.14
N GLN A 336 -12.51 -26.67 27.97
CA GLN A 336 -12.64 -26.34 29.40
C GLN A 336 -11.37 -26.68 30.20
N ALA A 337 -10.67 -27.74 29.83
CA ALA A 337 -9.38 -28.11 30.42
C ALA A 337 -8.22 -27.22 29.94
N ARG A 338 -8.43 -26.38 28.92
CA ARG A 338 -7.41 -25.51 28.34
C ARG A 338 -7.17 -24.32 29.27
N GLY A 339 -6.18 -24.45 30.15
CA GLY A 339 -5.66 -23.35 30.94
C GLY A 339 -5.02 -22.27 30.09
N PHE A 340 -4.57 -21.18 30.73
CA PHE A 340 -3.87 -20.09 30.05
C PHE A 340 -2.54 -20.57 29.44
N ASP A 341 -2.45 -20.58 28.10
CA ASP A 341 -1.23 -20.94 27.37
C ASP A 341 -0.32 -19.72 27.19
N LEU A 342 0.72 -19.63 28.03
CA LEU A 342 1.69 -18.54 28.01
C LEU A 342 2.50 -18.50 26.70
N LEU A 343 2.76 -19.64 26.05
CA LEU A 343 3.52 -19.69 24.81
C LEU A 343 2.69 -19.17 23.64
N ALA A 344 1.44 -19.63 23.51
CA ALA A 344 0.52 -19.11 22.51
C ALA A 344 0.25 -17.60 22.71
N PHE A 345 0.14 -17.15 23.97
CA PHE A 345 -0.04 -15.75 24.31
C PHE A 345 1.17 -14.89 23.92
N THR A 346 2.39 -15.30 24.28
CA THR A 346 3.62 -14.55 23.97
C THR A 346 3.89 -14.49 22.47
N LEU A 347 3.68 -15.59 21.75
CA LEU A 347 3.75 -15.64 20.30
C LEU A 347 2.68 -14.75 19.64
N GLY A 348 1.48 -14.70 20.21
CA GLY A 348 0.42 -13.78 19.79
C GLY A 348 0.81 -12.30 19.94
N ILE A 349 1.46 -11.93 21.05
CA ILE A 349 1.99 -10.57 21.23
C ILE A 349 3.08 -10.28 20.20
N LEU A 350 4.01 -11.21 20.00
CA LEU A 350 5.10 -11.05 19.04
C LEU A 350 4.58 -10.81 17.61
N GLU A 351 3.58 -11.58 17.18
CA GLU A 351 2.88 -11.36 15.90
C GLU A 351 2.36 -9.93 15.79
N LYS A 352 1.68 -9.43 16.83
CA LYS A 352 1.07 -8.09 16.82
C LYS A 352 2.10 -6.96 16.84
N VAL A 353 3.21 -7.14 17.55
CA VAL A 353 4.34 -6.20 17.54
C VAL A 353 4.98 -6.14 16.15
N LEU A 354 5.07 -7.27 15.45
CA LEU A 354 5.65 -7.34 14.09
C LEU A 354 4.67 -6.96 12.98
N GLN A 355 3.36 -6.94 13.24
CA GLN A 355 2.30 -6.63 12.27
C GLN A 355 2.52 -5.32 11.48
N PRO A 356 3.06 -4.22 12.06
CA PRO A 356 3.36 -3.00 11.30
C PRO A 356 4.32 -3.21 10.13
N LEU A 357 5.20 -4.22 10.17
CA LEU A 357 6.14 -4.53 9.09
C LEU A 357 5.41 -4.76 7.76
N LEU A 358 4.26 -5.44 7.80
CA LEU A 358 3.44 -5.66 6.61
C LEU A 358 2.95 -4.33 6.01
N GLY A 359 2.37 -3.47 6.85
CA GLY A 359 1.85 -2.17 6.40
C GLY A 359 2.97 -1.27 5.85
N ILE A 360 4.13 -1.26 6.51
CA ILE A 360 5.31 -0.52 6.05
C ILE A 360 5.76 -1.06 4.67
N ALA A 361 5.88 -2.37 4.51
CA ALA A 361 6.33 -2.99 3.26
C ALA A 361 5.41 -2.63 2.08
N PHE A 362 4.10 -2.62 2.31
CA PHE A 362 3.13 -2.21 1.29
C PHE A 362 3.22 -0.73 0.94
N VAL A 363 3.49 0.15 1.90
CA VAL A 363 3.71 1.58 1.64
C VAL A 363 5.00 1.80 0.85
N VAL A 364 6.10 1.14 1.22
CA VAL A 364 7.37 1.23 0.48
C VAL A 364 7.20 0.70 -0.95
N LEU A 365 6.53 -0.44 -1.12
CA LEU A 365 6.21 -0.98 -2.44
C LEU A 365 5.34 -0.03 -3.27
N TYR A 366 4.33 0.58 -2.63
CA TYR A 366 3.48 1.56 -3.28
C TYR A 366 4.30 2.77 -3.77
N LEU A 367 5.16 3.35 -2.92
CA LEU A 367 6.01 4.50 -3.30
C LEU A 367 7.00 4.15 -4.42
N ASP A 368 7.61 2.97 -4.40
CA ASP A 368 8.48 2.47 -5.48
C ASP A 368 7.69 2.26 -6.80
N SER A 369 6.41 1.92 -6.71
CA SER A 369 5.56 1.68 -7.89
C SER A 369 4.95 2.95 -8.49
N THR A 370 4.68 3.98 -7.69
CA THR A 370 4.09 5.24 -8.16
C THR A 370 5.12 6.24 -8.67
N THR A 371 6.34 6.23 -8.16
CA THR A 371 7.46 7.05 -8.68
C THR A 371 7.83 6.73 -10.13
N GLN A 372 7.35 5.62 -10.68
CA GLN A 372 7.57 5.19 -12.07
C GLN A 372 6.39 5.46 -13.02
N LEU A 373 5.23 5.93 -12.54
CA LEU A 373 4.18 6.35 -13.47
C LEU A 373 4.69 7.62 -14.19
N PRO A 374 4.79 7.62 -15.53
CA PRO A 374 5.07 8.84 -16.27
C PRO A 374 4.06 9.90 -15.82
N SER A 375 4.55 11.09 -15.52
CA SER A 375 3.81 12.29 -15.11
C SER A 375 2.72 12.76 -16.09
N HIS A 376 2.40 11.95 -17.11
CA HIS A 376 1.28 12.15 -18.04
C HIS A 376 -0.08 11.74 -17.46
N VAL A 377 -0.13 10.99 -16.36
CA VAL A 377 -1.37 10.87 -15.57
C VAL A 377 -1.39 12.02 -14.58
N LYS A 378 -1.86 13.17 -15.06
CA LYS A 378 -2.21 14.33 -14.24
C LYS A 378 -2.99 13.83 -13.02
N PRO A 379 -2.59 14.12 -11.77
CA PRO A 379 -3.56 14.02 -10.70
C PRO A 379 -4.69 14.97 -11.09
N VAL A 380 -5.89 14.43 -11.24
CA VAL A 380 -7.09 15.26 -11.27
C VAL A 380 -7.15 15.88 -9.89
N ILE A 381 -6.49 17.05 -9.76
CA ILE A 381 -6.70 17.97 -8.66
C ILE A 381 -8.21 18.16 -8.63
N GLY A 382 -8.84 17.61 -7.59
CA GLY A 382 -10.26 17.76 -7.36
C GLY A 382 -10.59 19.24 -7.42
N ALA A 383 -11.50 19.58 -8.32
CA ALA A 383 -12.19 20.85 -8.32
C ALA A 383 -12.95 20.98 -6.99
N ALA A 384 -12.32 21.57 -5.98
CA ALA A 384 -12.96 21.93 -4.71
C ALA A 384 -12.35 23.19 -4.08
N GLU A 385 -11.68 24.04 -4.87
CA GLU A 385 -11.17 25.32 -4.39
C GLU A 385 -11.21 26.40 -5.48
N ARG A 386 -12.42 26.64 -5.99
CA ARG A 386 -12.84 27.91 -6.58
C ARG A 386 -14.32 28.06 -6.30
N ASP A 387 -14.64 28.69 -5.17
CA ASP A 387 -15.84 29.54 -4.99
C ASP A 387 -15.93 29.98 -3.52
N THR A 388 -15.00 30.85 -3.10
CA THR A 388 -15.25 31.84 -2.04
C THR A 388 -14.29 33.01 -2.20
N VAL A 389 -14.45 33.77 -3.30
CA VAL A 389 -14.13 35.21 -3.31
C VAL A 389 -15.16 35.88 -4.21
N ARG A 390 -16.24 36.35 -3.59
CA ARG A 390 -16.93 37.59 -3.95
C ARG A 390 -17.72 38.10 -2.75
#